data_AF-A0A8X8X569-F1
#
_entry.id   AF-A0A8X8X569-F1
#
_cell.length_a   1.000
_cell.length_b   1.000
_cell.length_c   1.000
_cell.angle_alpha   90.00
_cell.angle_beta   90.00
_cell.angle_gamma   90.00
#
_symmetry.space_group_name_H-M   'P 1'
#
loop_
_entity.id
_entity.type
_entity.pdbx_description
1 polymer ?
#
loop_
_entity_poly.entity_id
_entity_poly.type
_entity_poly.pdbx_seq_one_letter_code
_entity_poly.pdbx_strand_id
1 'polypeptide(L)'
;MHPIFGRVVAEWSSPSQQISSPAPFLYCVHLNGSDDSALRVVATDFQSNTFQVIRSRHQLEDLFNVWIPAIFSRVVSVIDHLPRTITESFLRNLGIGGSWSEYIDYITTSLKSGDVKLVLDGVSELEGASQEKLICQKAKGMPRILLALCKLVNGAASEEMAILSLELYNGFKDTECSLAEEKGSKYHLQKALATEQDVVVFYLSSISCVNQVDMLGLLFIANLRLRNFLVSFRLL
;
A
#
# COMPACT_ATOMS: atom_id res chain seq x y z
N MET A 1 -12.56 0.01 0.82
CA MET A 1 -11.10 -0.13 1.03
C MET A 1 -10.72 0.64 2.29
N HIS A 2 -9.66 0.22 2.99
CA HIS A 2 -9.10 1.01 4.09
C HIS A 2 -8.37 2.26 3.56
N PRO A 3 -8.35 3.36 4.32
CA PRO A 3 -7.56 4.53 3.98
C PRO A 3 -6.08 4.20 3.77
N ILE A 4 -5.46 4.91 2.83
CA ILE A 4 -4.02 4.84 2.60
C ILE A 4 -3.40 6.07 3.22
N PHE A 5 -2.64 5.87 4.29
CA PHE A 5 -1.85 6.93 4.92
C PHE A 5 -0.43 6.93 4.39
N GLY A 6 0.15 8.11 4.26
CA GLY A 6 1.57 8.25 4.00
C GLY A 6 2.11 9.60 4.47
N ARG A 7 3.43 9.65 4.60
CA ARG A 7 4.16 10.87 4.98
C ARG A 7 5.00 11.32 3.80
N VAL A 8 4.96 12.62 3.51
CA VAL A 8 5.72 13.22 2.41
C VAL A 8 6.33 14.53 2.86
N VAL A 9 7.56 14.81 2.45
CA VAL A 9 8.17 16.13 2.63
C VAL A 9 7.84 16.93 1.38
N ALA A 10 7.22 18.09 1.55
CA ALA A 10 6.83 18.90 0.40
C ALA A 10 8.07 19.54 -0.26
N GLU A 11 7.94 19.83 -1.55
CA GLU A 11 8.93 20.51 -2.39
C GLU A 11 8.28 21.79 -2.93
N TRP A 12 9.00 22.92 -2.91
CA TRP A 12 8.51 24.15 -3.54
C TRP A 12 8.64 24.06 -5.07
N SER A 13 7.64 24.56 -5.79
CA SER A 13 7.66 24.60 -7.26
C SER A 13 8.79 25.46 -7.82
N SER A 14 9.18 26.54 -7.12
CA SER A 14 10.28 27.43 -7.51
C SER A 14 11.44 27.42 -6.50
N PRO A 15 12.71 27.30 -6.95
CA PRO A 15 13.89 27.33 -6.07
C PRO A 15 14.02 28.64 -5.27
N SER A 16 13.52 29.75 -5.82
CA SER A 16 13.51 31.07 -5.18
C SER A 16 12.55 31.17 -3.98
N GLN A 17 11.69 30.18 -3.77
CA GLN A 17 10.68 30.14 -2.71
C GLN A 17 11.11 29.24 -1.52
N GLN A 18 12.33 28.68 -1.55
CA GLN A 18 12.94 27.90 -0.46
C GLN A 18 13.38 28.78 0.73
N ILE A 19 12.47 29.57 1.30
CA ILE A 19 12.78 30.37 2.50
C ILE A 19 12.91 29.44 3.72
N SER A 20 12.26 28.27 3.71
CA SER A 20 12.37 27.23 4.73
C SER A 20 12.12 25.84 4.15
N SER A 21 12.70 24.80 4.77
CA SER A 21 12.37 23.40 4.46
C SER A 21 10.89 23.18 4.78
N PRO A 22 10.07 22.71 3.82
CA PRO A 22 8.66 22.45 4.09
C PRO A 22 8.49 21.44 5.21
N ALA A 23 7.48 21.66 6.05
CA ALA A 23 7.10 20.70 7.07
C ALA A 23 6.70 19.36 6.43
N PRO A 24 6.90 18.22 7.10
CA PRO A 24 6.37 16.95 6.63
C PRO A 24 4.85 16.99 6.68
N PHE A 25 4.22 16.61 5.57
CA PHE A 25 2.78 16.44 5.47
C PHE A 25 2.39 14.99 5.73
N LEU A 26 1.28 14.80 6.43
CA LEU A 26 0.52 13.55 6.38
C LEU A 26 -0.46 13.66 5.23
N TYR A 27 -0.46 12.69 4.31
CA TYR A 27 -1.52 12.54 3.34
C TYR A 27 -2.35 11.30 3.65
N CYS A 28 -3.65 11.40 3.38
CA CYS A 28 -4.57 10.28 3.45
C CYS A 28 -5.41 10.21 2.18
N VAL A 29 -5.54 9.01 1.64
CA VAL A 29 -6.36 8.72 0.47
C VAL A 29 -7.49 7.78 0.83
N HIS A 30 -8.70 8.22 0.55
CA HIS A 30 -9.93 7.45 0.65
C HIS A 30 -10.44 7.13 -0.74
N LEU A 31 -10.58 5.84 -0.99
CA LEU A 31 -11.29 5.32 -2.14
C LEU A 31 -12.63 4.81 -1.64
N ASN A 32 -13.67 5.63 -1.80
CA ASN A 32 -15.02 5.19 -1.50
C ASN A 32 -15.41 4.17 -2.59
N GLY A 33 -15.70 2.93 -2.20
CA GLY A 33 -15.94 1.82 -3.14
C GLY A 33 -17.41 1.59 -3.51
N SER A 34 -18.30 2.51 -3.13
CA SER A 34 -19.72 2.52 -3.51
C SER A 34 -19.90 3.19 -4.88
N ASP A 35 -21.05 2.99 -5.54
CA ASP A 35 -21.36 3.43 -6.91
C ASP A 35 -21.11 4.93 -7.19
N ASP A 36 -20.95 5.75 -6.15
CA ASP A 36 -20.50 7.16 -6.20
C ASP A 36 -19.05 7.31 -5.70
N SER A 37 -18.14 6.50 -6.27
CA SER A 37 -16.75 6.35 -5.82
C SER A 37 -15.94 7.63 -5.99
N ALA A 38 -16.01 8.52 -5.00
CA ALA A 38 -15.16 9.68 -4.94
C ALA A 38 -13.80 9.31 -4.33
N LEU A 39 -12.73 9.54 -5.10
CA LEU A 39 -11.37 9.61 -4.54
C LEU A 39 -11.28 10.89 -3.74
N ARG A 40 -11.14 10.77 -2.42
CA ARG A 40 -10.81 11.89 -1.54
C ARG A 40 -9.35 11.77 -1.15
N VAL A 41 -8.57 12.80 -1.44
CA VAL A 41 -7.19 12.94 -0.97
C VAL A 41 -7.12 14.18 -0.11
N VAL A 42 -6.51 14.04 1.05
CA VAL A 42 -6.24 15.14 1.97
C VAL A 42 -4.77 15.12 2.34
N ALA A 43 -4.13 16.28 2.37
CA ALA A 43 -2.77 16.47 2.84
C ALA A 43 -2.76 17.58 3.90
N THR A 44 -2.14 17.34 5.05
CA THR A 44 -2.07 18.33 6.12
C THR A 44 -0.75 18.30 6.88
N ASP A 45 -0.29 19.47 7.31
CA ASP A 45 0.81 19.64 8.26
C ASP A 45 0.32 19.67 9.72
N PHE A 46 -1.00 19.52 9.96
CA PHE A 46 -1.68 19.69 11.25
C PHE A 46 -1.42 21.05 11.94
N GLN A 47 -1.03 22.06 11.16
CA GLN A 47 -0.73 23.40 11.64
C GLN A 47 -1.54 24.43 10.86
N SER A 48 -1.05 24.81 9.68
CA SER A 48 -1.55 25.96 8.91
C SER A 48 -1.98 25.57 7.50
N ASN A 49 -1.67 24.36 7.07
CA ASN A 49 -1.91 23.90 5.72
C ASN A 49 -2.65 22.58 5.76
N THR A 50 -3.90 22.63 5.30
CA THR A 50 -4.72 21.47 5.00
C THR A 50 -5.25 21.64 3.61
N PHE A 51 -5.03 20.66 2.75
CA PHE A 51 -5.47 20.67 1.37
C PHE A 51 -6.31 19.44 1.09
N GLN A 52 -7.30 19.58 0.21
CA GLN A 52 -8.20 18.49 -0.16
C GLN A 52 -8.46 18.50 -1.67
N VAL A 53 -8.67 17.31 -2.21
CA VAL A 53 -9.37 17.12 -3.47
C VAL A 53 -10.35 15.95 -3.34
N ILE A 54 -11.52 16.13 -3.93
CA ILE A 54 -12.52 15.08 -4.10
C ILE A 54 -12.73 14.95 -5.62
N ARG A 55 -12.55 13.74 -6.14
CA ARG A 55 -12.78 13.44 -7.56
C ARG A 55 -13.79 12.32 -7.69
N SER A 56 -14.92 12.59 -8.34
CA SER A 56 -15.89 11.56 -8.67
C SER A 56 -15.31 10.57 -9.69
N ARG A 57 -15.96 9.41 -9.83
CA ARG A 57 -15.63 8.43 -10.86
C ARG A 57 -15.53 9.06 -12.25
N HIS A 58 -16.55 9.82 -12.66
CA HIS A 58 -16.58 10.51 -13.95
C HIS A 58 -15.40 11.47 -14.12
N GLN A 59 -15.06 12.26 -13.10
CA GLN A 59 -13.92 13.17 -13.16
C GLN A 59 -12.58 12.44 -13.25
N LEU A 60 -12.46 11.28 -12.62
CA LEU A 60 -11.29 10.42 -12.70
C LEU A 60 -11.17 9.73 -14.06
N GLU A 61 -12.30 9.30 -14.64
CA GLU A 61 -12.39 8.79 -16.02
C GLU A 61 -12.08 9.90 -17.04
N ASP A 62 -12.53 11.14 -16.82
CA ASP A 62 -12.19 12.28 -17.66
C ASP A 62 -10.71 12.65 -17.55
N LEU A 63 -10.17 12.71 -16.32
CA LEU A 63 -8.73 12.91 -16.10
C LEU A 63 -7.94 11.84 -16.85
N PHE A 64 -8.37 10.58 -16.78
CA PHE A 64 -7.79 9.47 -17.51
C PHE A 64 -7.85 9.66 -19.04
N ASN A 65 -9.01 10.02 -19.58
CA ASN A 65 -9.21 10.23 -21.01
C ASN A 65 -8.41 11.41 -21.57
N VAL A 66 -8.20 12.46 -20.76
CA VAL A 66 -7.37 13.64 -21.11
C VAL A 66 -5.88 13.35 -20.95
N TRP A 67 -5.52 12.53 -19.97
CA TRP A 67 -4.13 12.20 -19.65
C TRP A 67 -3.47 11.24 -20.61
N ILE A 68 -4.24 10.29 -21.13
CA ILE A 68 -3.79 9.34 -22.13
C ILE A 68 -3.06 10.09 -23.26
N PRO A 69 -3.69 11.06 -23.97
CA PRO A 69 -3.00 11.87 -24.99
C PRO A 69 -1.76 12.63 -24.49
N ALA A 70 -1.75 13.14 -23.25
CA ALA A 70 -0.65 13.95 -22.71
C ALA A 70 0.57 13.12 -22.26
N ILE A 71 0.33 11.95 -21.66
CA ILE A 71 1.37 10.93 -21.38
C ILE A 71 1.97 10.49 -22.71
N PHE A 72 1.12 10.27 -23.71
CA PHE A 72 1.56 9.94 -25.06
C PHE A 72 2.40 11.07 -25.65
N SER A 73 2.01 12.34 -25.58
CA SER A 73 2.83 13.45 -26.09
C SER A 73 4.27 13.50 -25.52
N ARG A 74 4.50 13.02 -24.29
CA ARG A 74 5.84 12.96 -23.67
C ARG A 74 6.65 11.70 -24.03
N VAL A 75 6.00 10.61 -24.41
CA VAL A 75 6.64 9.36 -24.89
C VAL A 75 6.78 9.35 -26.43
N VAL A 76 5.91 10.10 -27.13
CA VAL A 76 5.70 10.10 -28.59
C VAL A 76 6.56 11.14 -29.33
N SER A 77 7.56 11.77 -28.69
CA SER A 77 8.59 12.45 -29.49
C SER A 77 9.46 11.49 -30.31
N VAL A 78 9.30 10.16 -30.14
CA VAL A 78 10.12 9.14 -30.78
C VAL A 78 9.37 8.33 -31.86
N ILE A 79 8.02 8.28 -31.90
CA ILE A 79 7.31 7.41 -32.85
C ILE A 79 5.95 7.99 -33.29
N ASP A 80 5.95 8.81 -34.33
CA ASP A 80 4.74 9.37 -34.99
C ASP A 80 3.92 8.33 -35.80
N HIS A 81 4.25 7.04 -35.73
CA HIS A 81 3.70 6.00 -36.62
C HIS A 81 3.08 4.79 -35.91
N LEU A 82 2.91 4.82 -34.58
CA LEU A 82 2.32 3.68 -33.88
C LEU A 82 0.77 3.69 -33.98
N PRO A 83 0.12 2.60 -34.41
CA PRO A 83 -1.35 2.49 -34.45
C PRO A 83 -1.99 2.59 -33.06
N ARG A 84 -3.21 3.16 -32.97
CA ARG A 84 -4.02 3.27 -31.74
C ARG A 84 -4.18 1.94 -30.97
N THR A 85 -4.17 0.82 -31.68
CA THR A 85 -4.24 -0.53 -31.11
C THR A 85 -3.02 -0.90 -30.26
N ILE A 86 -1.82 -0.44 -30.63
CA ILE A 86 -0.60 -0.71 -29.85
C ILE A 86 -0.61 0.13 -28.56
N THR A 87 -1.13 1.36 -28.61
CA THR A 87 -1.28 2.22 -27.43
C THR A 87 -2.29 1.70 -26.42
N GLU A 88 -3.44 1.18 -26.88
CA GLU A 88 -4.41 0.54 -25.99
C GLU A 88 -3.84 -0.72 -25.34
N SER A 89 -3.07 -1.51 -26.09
CA SER A 89 -2.39 -2.69 -25.54
C SER A 89 -1.34 -2.33 -24.50
N PHE A 90 -0.60 -1.23 -24.69
CA PHE A 90 0.39 -0.75 -23.72
C PHE A 90 -0.27 -0.31 -22.42
N LEU A 91 -1.32 0.53 -22.49
CA LEU A 91 -2.05 0.97 -21.29
C LEU A 91 -2.70 -0.21 -20.57
N ARG A 92 -3.25 -1.18 -21.31
CA ARG A 92 -3.80 -2.41 -20.74
C ARG A 92 -2.73 -3.22 -19.99
N ASN A 93 -1.54 -3.36 -20.57
CA ASN A 93 -0.41 -4.03 -19.93
C ASN A 93 0.10 -3.30 -18.67
N LEU A 94 -0.08 -1.98 -18.59
CA LEU A 94 0.26 -1.19 -17.40
C LEU A 94 -0.80 -1.28 -16.29
N GLY A 95 -1.95 -1.93 -16.55
CA GLY A 95 -3.11 -1.94 -15.64
C GLY A 95 -3.86 -0.60 -15.63
N ILE A 96 -3.71 0.20 -16.69
CA ILE A 96 -4.33 1.52 -16.84
C ILE A 96 -5.48 1.41 -17.85
N GLY A 97 -5.37 0.59 -18.90
CA GLY A 97 -6.28 0.58 -20.06
C GLY A 97 -7.36 -0.49 -20.12
N GLY A 98 -7.75 -1.14 -19.02
CA GLY A 98 -8.77 -2.20 -19.03
C GLY A 98 -10.06 -1.82 -18.31
N SER A 99 -10.07 -1.83 -16.98
CA SER A 99 -11.29 -1.58 -16.16
C SER A 99 -11.10 -0.48 -15.11
N TRP A 100 -12.21 0.07 -14.60
CA TRP A 100 -12.18 1.02 -13.49
C TRP A 100 -11.43 0.47 -12.26
N SER A 101 -11.62 -0.82 -11.94
CA SER A 101 -10.91 -1.49 -10.85
C SER A 101 -9.40 -1.53 -11.06
N GLU A 102 -8.94 -1.78 -12.29
CA GLU A 102 -7.50 -1.76 -12.60
C GLU A 102 -6.93 -0.34 -12.46
N TYR A 103 -7.67 0.67 -12.88
CA TYR A 103 -7.25 2.06 -12.72
C TYR A 103 -7.17 2.48 -11.24
N ILE A 104 -8.16 2.09 -10.43
CA ILE A 104 -8.11 2.32 -8.98
C ILE A 104 -6.95 1.55 -8.32
N ASP A 105 -6.67 0.33 -8.77
CA ASP A 105 -5.51 -0.43 -8.31
C ASP A 105 -4.20 0.26 -8.70
N TYR A 106 -4.14 0.84 -9.90
CA TYR A 106 -2.99 1.62 -10.35
C TYR A 106 -2.76 2.86 -9.48
N ILE A 107 -3.82 3.63 -9.16
CA ILE A 107 -3.74 4.78 -8.25
C ILE A 107 -3.29 4.32 -6.86
N THR A 108 -3.92 3.28 -6.33
CA THR A 108 -3.62 2.69 -5.01
C THR A 108 -2.16 2.28 -4.91
N THR A 109 -1.66 1.56 -5.91
CA THR A 109 -0.28 1.10 -5.95
C THR A 109 0.70 2.26 -6.10
N SER A 110 0.33 3.29 -6.87
CA SER A 110 1.15 4.50 -7.03
C SER A 110 1.27 5.31 -5.73
N LEU A 111 0.22 5.33 -4.90
CA LEU A 111 0.25 5.99 -3.60
C LEU A 111 1.01 5.19 -2.53
N LYS A 112 1.13 3.87 -2.72
CA LYS A 112 1.85 2.95 -1.83
C LYS A 112 3.31 2.72 -2.24
N SER A 113 3.71 3.10 -3.44
CA SER A 113 5.05 2.83 -3.99
C SER A 113 6.19 3.61 -3.31
N GLY A 114 5.85 4.63 -2.51
CA GLY A 114 6.81 5.54 -1.88
C GLY A 114 7.35 6.63 -2.81
N ASP A 115 7.09 6.57 -4.12
CA ASP A 115 7.42 7.65 -5.08
C ASP A 115 6.25 8.65 -5.14
N VAL A 116 6.02 9.29 -4.00
CA VAL A 116 4.98 10.31 -3.79
C VAL A 116 5.67 11.63 -3.45
N LYS A 117 5.35 12.67 -4.21
CA LYS A 117 5.88 14.02 -4.06
C LYS A 117 4.73 14.99 -3.88
N LEU A 118 4.91 15.93 -2.98
CA LEU A 118 3.95 17.00 -2.73
C LEU A 118 4.60 18.30 -3.16
N VAL A 119 4.02 18.96 -4.16
CA VAL A 119 4.58 20.20 -4.71
C VAL A 119 3.69 21.36 -4.31
N LEU A 120 4.26 22.29 -3.54
CA LEU A 120 3.60 23.52 -3.11
C LEU A 120 3.81 24.63 -4.14
N ASP A 121 2.75 25.37 -4.45
CA ASP A 121 2.77 26.50 -5.38
C ASP A 121 2.15 27.74 -4.74
N GLY A 122 2.81 28.89 -4.92
CA GLY A 122 2.43 30.17 -4.34
C GLY A 122 3.09 30.46 -2.98
N VAL A 123 3.58 31.69 -2.80
CA VAL A 123 4.12 32.20 -1.54
C VAL A 123 3.27 33.38 -1.10
N SER A 124 2.60 33.25 0.03
CA SER A 124 2.20 34.39 0.84
C SER A 124 2.68 34.13 2.25
N GLU A 125 3.58 34.99 2.76
CA GLU A 125 4.19 34.89 4.09
C GLU A 125 3.13 34.89 5.23
N LEU A 126 1.91 35.32 4.93
CA LEU A 126 0.76 35.34 5.86
C LEU A 126 -0.29 34.26 5.60
N GLU A 127 -0.36 33.67 4.39
CA GLU A 127 -1.46 32.79 3.99
C GLU A 127 -1.04 31.38 3.52
N GLY A 128 0.25 31.05 3.48
CA GLY A 128 0.75 29.74 3.04
C GLY A 128 0.56 29.49 1.53
N ALA A 129 0.76 28.25 1.07
CA ALA A 129 0.65 27.89 -0.35
C ALA A 129 -0.81 27.91 -0.82
N SER A 130 -1.09 28.48 -1.99
CA SER A 130 -2.46 28.64 -2.53
C SER A 130 -2.90 27.45 -3.36
N GLN A 131 -1.96 26.74 -3.98
CA GLN A 131 -2.22 25.53 -4.74
C GLN A 131 -1.18 24.46 -4.39
N GLU A 132 -1.63 23.21 -4.35
CA GLU A 132 -0.77 22.08 -4.07
C GLU A 132 -1.04 20.95 -5.08
N LYS A 133 0.01 20.23 -5.46
CA LYS A 133 -0.08 19.11 -6.38
C LYS A 133 0.54 17.88 -5.74
N LEU A 134 -0.27 16.85 -5.50
CA LEU A 134 0.22 15.53 -5.14
C LEU A 134 0.57 14.78 -6.43
N ILE A 135 1.82 14.37 -6.55
CA ILE A 135 2.35 13.62 -7.68
C ILE A 135 2.73 12.24 -7.16
N CYS A 136 2.17 11.18 -7.73
CA CYS A 136 2.55 9.81 -7.36
C CYS A 136 2.88 8.95 -8.58
N GLN A 137 3.77 7.98 -8.41
CA GLN A 137 4.27 7.16 -9.49
C GLN A 137 4.41 5.71 -9.03
N LYS A 138 3.78 4.75 -9.74
CA LYS A 138 3.86 3.32 -9.41
C LYS A 138 5.30 2.79 -9.38
N ALA A 139 6.11 3.17 -10.37
CA ALA A 139 7.52 2.86 -10.46
C ALA A 139 8.21 3.80 -11.45
N LYS A 140 9.54 3.92 -11.37
CA LYS A 140 10.32 4.73 -12.32
C LYS A 140 10.03 4.32 -13.77
N GLY A 141 9.64 5.28 -14.59
CA GLY A 141 9.26 5.07 -16.00
C GLY A 141 7.76 4.84 -16.23
N MET A 142 6.97 4.62 -15.18
CA MET A 142 5.51 4.53 -15.25
C MET A 142 4.87 5.93 -15.32
N PRO A 143 3.66 6.07 -15.88
CA PRO A 143 2.94 7.34 -15.87
C PRO A 143 2.74 7.90 -14.45
N ARG A 144 3.07 9.17 -14.24
CA ARG A 144 2.90 9.85 -12.95
C ARG A 144 1.49 10.38 -12.84
N ILE A 145 0.74 10.08 -11.78
CA ILE A 145 -0.55 10.67 -11.43
C ILE A 145 -0.33 12.01 -10.74
N LEU A 146 -1.13 13.04 -11.09
CA LEU A 146 -1.04 14.38 -10.52
C LEU A 146 -2.45 14.81 -10.14
N LEU A 147 -2.61 15.11 -8.87
CA LEU A 147 -3.85 15.54 -8.25
C LEU A 147 -3.64 16.95 -7.72
N ALA A 148 -4.34 17.92 -8.32
CA ALA A 148 -4.38 19.28 -7.81
C ALA A 148 -5.31 19.35 -6.59
N LEU A 149 -4.75 19.77 -5.47
CA LEU A 149 -5.38 19.92 -4.16
C LEU A 149 -5.70 21.40 -3.92
N CYS A 150 -6.85 21.64 -3.32
CA CYS A 150 -7.31 22.98 -2.95
C CYS A 150 -7.05 23.24 -1.47
N LYS A 151 -6.53 24.42 -1.14
CA LYS A 151 -6.32 24.80 0.27
C LYS A 151 -7.67 24.98 0.97
N LEU A 152 -7.81 24.35 2.13
CA LEU A 152 -8.93 24.54 3.03
C LEU A 152 -8.60 25.63 4.04
N VAL A 153 -9.63 26.36 4.47
CA VAL A 153 -9.49 27.53 5.34
C VAL A 153 -10.44 27.40 6.54
N ASN A 154 -10.00 27.85 7.72
CA ASN A 154 -10.79 27.94 8.94
C ASN A 154 -11.48 26.62 9.33
N GLY A 155 -12.81 26.65 9.52
CA GLY A 155 -13.61 25.53 9.99
C GLY A 155 -13.45 24.26 9.14
N ALA A 156 -13.42 24.40 7.81
CA ALA A 156 -13.25 23.27 6.89
C ALA A 156 -11.90 22.57 7.10
N ALA A 157 -10.82 23.32 7.32
CA ALA A 157 -9.51 22.75 7.62
C ALA A 157 -9.51 22.00 8.97
N SER A 158 -10.15 22.58 10.00
CA SER A 158 -10.22 21.96 11.32
C SER A 158 -11.07 20.69 11.34
N GLU A 159 -12.19 20.69 10.62
CA GLU A 159 -13.07 19.52 10.48
C GLU A 159 -12.35 18.39 9.77
N GLU A 160 -11.63 18.70 8.69
CA GLU A 160 -10.87 17.72 7.92
C GLU A 160 -9.70 17.13 8.70
N MET A 161 -9.00 17.94 9.52
CA MET A 161 -8.00 17.44 10.46
C MET A 161 -8.61 16.52 11.52
N ALA A 162 -9.82 16.83 12.02
CA ALA A 162 -10.52 15.99 12.99
C ALA A 162 -10.93 14.65 12.37
N ILE A 163 -11.47 14.66 11.14
CA ILE A 163 -11.80 13.46 10.36
C ILE A 163 -10.55 12.60 10.17
N LEU A 164 -9.45 13.19 9.70
CA LEU A 164 -8.18 12.49 9.50
C LEU A 164 -7.63 11.89 10.80
N SER A 165 -7.74 12.62 11.91
CA SER A 165 -7.28 12.15 13.22
C SER A 165 -8.08 10.92 13.67
N LEU A 166 -9.40 10.94 13.45
CA LEU A 166 -10.28 9.82 13.76
C LEU A 166 -9.98 8.61 12.88
N GLU A 167 -9.79 8.81 11.57
CA GLU A 167 -9.44 7.75 10.61
C GLU A 167 -8.09 7.11 10.96
N LEU A 168 -7.10 7.92 11.33
CA LEU A 168 -5.78 7.43 11.75
C LEU A 168 -5.87 6.63 13.06
N TYR A 169 -6.65 7.11 14.03
CA TYR A 169 -6.87 6.41 15.29
C TYR A 169 -7.57 5.06 15.09
N ASN A 170 -8.60 5.01 14.24
CA ASN A 170 -9.29 3.77 13.91
C ASN A 170 -8.35 2.78 13.23
N GLY A 171 -7.57 3.23 12.23
CA GLY A 171 -6.56 2.37 11.58
C GLY A 171 -5.48 1.86 12.54
N PHE A 172 -5.09 2.67 13.53
CA PHE A 172 -4.20 2.24 14.61
C PHE A 172 -4.86 1.15 15.47
N LYS A 173 -6.12 1.34 15.87
CA LYS A 173 -6.86 0.34 16.68
C LYS A 173 -7.03 -0.98 15.95
N ASP A 174 -7.33 -0.96 14.66
CA ASP A 174 -7.44 -2.17 13.84
C ASP A 174 -6.11 -2.91 13.76
N THR A 175 -5.01 -2.18 13.65
CA THR A 175 -3.65 -2.74 13.65
C THR A 175 -3.28 -3.34 15.01
N GLU A 176 -3.63 -2.67 16.12
CA GLU A 176 -3.42 -3.19 17.48
C GLU A 176 -4.18 -4.50 17.72
N CYS A 177 -5.46 -4.58 17.32
CA CYS A 177 -6.26 -5.78 17.43
C CYS A 177 -5.64 -6.95 16.63
N SER A 178 -5.31 -6.69 15.36
CA SER A 178 -4.68 -7.69 14.48
C SER A 178 -3.34 -8.21 15.06
N LEU A 179 -2.53 -7.31 15.64
CA LEU A 179 -1.27 -7.68 16.28
C LEU A 179 -1.48 -8.52 17.55
N ALA A 180 -2.53 -8.26 18.33
CA ALA A 180 -2.85 -9.06 19.51
C ALA A 180 -3.25 -10.50 19.11
N GLU A 181 -4.04 -10.65 18.05
CA GLU A 181 -4.42 -11.95 17.48
C GLU A 181 -3.21 -12.73 16.96
N GLU A 182 -2.29 -12.06 16.25
CA GLU A 182 -1.05 -12.68 15.75
C GLU A 182 -0.16 -13.16 16.91
N LYS A 183 -0.01 -12.33 17.96
CA LYS A 183 0.76 -12.70 19.16
C LYS A 183 0.16 -13.91 19.87
N GLY A 184 -1.17 -13.96 20.01
CA GLY A 184 -1.87 -15.12 20.58
C GLY A 184 -1.65 -16.38 19.74
N SER A 185 -1.79 -16.26 18.43
CA SER A 185 -1.59 -17.37 17.49
C SER A 185 -0.15 -17.90 17.52
N LYS A 186 0.83 -16.99 17.55
CA LYS A 186 2.26 -17.33 17.71
C LYS A 186 2.53 -18.05 19.02
N TYR A 187 1.94 -17.60 20.14
CA TYR A 187 2.07 -18.27 21.43
C TYR A 187 1.54 -19.71 21.39
N HIS A 188 0.38 -19.93 20.76
CA HIS A 188 -0.18 -21.27 20.58
C HIS A 188 0.72 -22.18 19.75
N LEU A 189 1.27 -21.67 18.64
CA LEU A 189 2.21 -22.42 17.79
C LEU A 189 3.50 -22.77 18.52
N GLN A 190 4.06 -21.83 19.31
CA GLN A 190 5.26 -22.10 20.11
C GLN A 190 5.02 -23.19 21.15
N LYS A 191 3.84 -23.20 21.79
CA LYS A 191 3.46 -24.25 22.74
C LYS A 191 3.32 -25.62 22.06
N ALA A 192 2.71 -25.67 20.88
CA ALA A 192 2.60 -26.91 20.09
C ALA A 192 3.98 -27.44 19.68
N LEU A 193 4.86 -26.56 19.20
CA LEU A 193 6.24 -26.91 18.84
C LEU A 193 7.03 -27.49 20.01
N ALA A 194 6.93 -26.88 21.21
CA ALA A 194 7.58 -27.40 22.41
C ALA A 194 7.06 -28.81 22.77
N THR A 195 5.75 -29.02 22.64
CA THR A 195 5.13 -30.34 22.90
C THR A 195 5.65 -31.39 21.92
N GLU A 196 5.78 -31.05 20.64
CA GLU A 196 6.33 -31.96 19.63
C GLU A 196 7.82 -32.26 19.88
N GLN A 197 8.62 -31.26 20.26
CA GLN A 197 10.02 -31.45 20.62
C GLN A 197 10.18 -32.38 21.83
N ASP A 198 9.38 -32.19 22.88
CA ASP A 198 9.38 -33.07 24.06
C ASP A 198 9.04 -34.52 23.71
N VAL A 199 8.06 -34.70 22.81
CA VAL A 199 7.69 -36.03 22.29
C VAL A 199 8.86 -36.65 21.53
N VAL A 200 9.53 -35.91 20.66
CA VAL A 200 10.70 -36.40 19.92
C VAL A 200 11.83 -36.79 20.86
N VAL A 201 12.13 -35.95 21.86
CA VAL A 201 13.15 -36.24 22.89
C VAL A 201 12.80 -37.50 23.67
N PHE A 202 11.54 -37.66 24.07
CA PHE A 202 11.07 -38.85 24.77
C PHE A 202 11.23 -40.13 23.93
N TYR A 203 10.89 -40.08 22.64
CA TYR A 203 11.10 -41.21 21.72
C TYR A 203 12.57 -41.56 21.54
N LEU A 204 13.45 -40.56 21.35
CA LEU A 204 14.89 -40.79 21.22
C LEU A 204 15.49 -41.36 22.51
N SER A 205 15.08 -40.86 23.68
CA SER A 205 15.48 -41.42 24.97
C SER A 205 15.03 -42.88 25.10
N SER A 206 13.79 -43.19 24.71
CA SER A 206 13.27 -44.56 24.76
C SER A 206 14.05 -45.50 23.83
N ILE A 207 14.41 -45.06 22.61
CA ILE A 207 15.27 -45.83 21.69
C ILE A 207 16.67 -46.04 22.29
N SER A 208 17.25 -45.03 22.95
CA SER A 208 18.56 -45.14 23.60
C SER A 208 18.55 -46.16 24.76
N CYS A 209 17.46 -46.22 25.53
CA CYS A 209 17.28 -47.23 26.58
C CYS A 209 17.10 -48.64 26.02
N VAL A 210 16.45 -48.80 24.85
CA VAL A 210 16.23 -50.11 24.24
C VAL A 210 17.43 -50.60 23.41
N ASN A 211 18.29 -49.69 22.92
CA ASN A 211 19.60 -50.04 22.34
C ASN A 211 20.56 -50.69 23.36
N GLN A 212 20.22 -50.67 24.65
CA GLN A 212 20.90 -51.45 25.68
C GLN A 212 20.39 -52.91 25.77
N VAL A 213 19.31 -53.28 25.05
CA VAL A 213 18.66 -54.60 25.21
C VAL A 213 18.46 -55.41 23.92
N ASP A 214 18.24 -54.87 22.71
CA ASP A 214 18.31 -55.72 21.49
C ASP A 214 18.22 -54.91 20.18
N MET A 215 19.27 -55.02 19.34
CA MET A 215 19.49 -54.10 18.22
C MET A 215 18.83 -54.51 16.88
N LEU A 216 18.36 -55.75 16.73
CA LEU A 216 17.88 -56.28 15.43
C LEU A 216 16.37 -56.20 15.22
N GLY A 217 15.55 -56.25 16.28
CA GLY A 217 14.09 -56.20 16.17
C GLY A 217 13.54 -54.80 15.80
N LEU A 218 14.24 -53.74 16.20
CA LEU A 218 13.76 -52.36 16.08
C LEU A 218 14.03 -51.70 14.72
N LEU A 219 15.08 -52.12 14.01
CA LEU A 219 15.35 -51.62 12.65
C LEU A 219 14.18 -51.94 11.68
N PHE A 220 13.44 -53.01 11.98
CA PHE A 220 12.26 -53.43 11.23
C PHE A 220 11.03 -52.54 11.52
N ILE A 221 10.78 -52.21 12.78
CA ILE A 221 9.63 -51.39 13.19
C ILE A 221 9.82 -49.91 12.81
N ALA A 222 11.03 -49.38 12.96
CA ALA A 222 11.34 -48.00 12.57
C ALA A 222 11.20 -47.79 11.05
N ASN A 223 11.63 -48.75 10.22
CA ASN A 223 11.46 -48.69 8.76
C ASN A 223 10.00 -48.78 8.32
N LEU A 224 9.17 -49.59 9.01
CA LEU A 224 7.74 -49.70 8.72
C LEU A 224 6.96 -48.42 9.09
N ARG A 225 7.33 -47.74 10.18
CA ARG A 225 6.64 -46.51 10.60
C ARG A 225 7.08 -45.26 9.83
N LEU A 226 8.35 -45.14 9.44
CA LEU A 226 8.82 -44.07 8.55
C LEU A 226 8.21 -44.18 7.14
N ARG A 227 8.00 -45.40 6.63
CA ARG A 227 7.26 -45.61 5.38
C ARG A 227 5.80 -45.15 5.47
N ASN A 228 5.10 -45.45 6.56
CA ASN A 228 3.71 -45.01 6.73
C ASN A 228 3.59 -43.49 6.91
N PHE A 229 4.56 -42.85 7.58
CA PHE A 229 4.59 -41.40 7.72
C PHE A 229 4.85 -40.67 6.39
N LEU A 230 5.74 -41.20 5.55
CA LEU A 230 6.02 -40.65 4.20
C LEU A 230 4.86 -40.86 3.21
N VAL A 231 4.03 -41.90 3.39
CA VAL A 231 2.83 -42.12 2.55
C VAL A 231 1.72 -41.12 2.88
N SER A 232 1.54 -40.75 4.15
CA SER A 232 0.56 -39.72 4.54
C SER A 232 0.93 -38.31 4.05
N PHE A 233 2.21 -38.01 3.85
CA PHE A 233 2.67 -36.69 3.37
C PHE A 233 2.60 -36.52 1.83
N ARG A 234 2.35 -37.61 1.08
CA ARG A 234 2.20 -37.58 -0.40
C ARG A 234 0.75 -37.42 -0.88
N LEU A 235 -0.21 -37.28 0.02
CA LEU A 235 -1.65 -37.17 -0.25
C LEU A 235 -2.27 -35.82 0.16
N LEU A 236 -1.42 -34.83 0.49
CA LEU A 236 -1.76 -33.41 0.63
C LEU A 236 -1.09 -32.64 -0.50
#